data_AF-A0A2V1GTY4-F1
#
_entry.id   AF-A0A2V1GTY4-F1
#
_cell.length_a   1.000
_cell.length_b   1.000
_cell.length_c   1.000
_cell.angle_alpha   90.00
_cell.angle_beta   90.00
_cell.angle_gamma   90.00
#
_symmetry.space_group_name_H-M   'P 1'
#
loop_
_entity.id
_entity.type
_entity.pdbx_description
1 polymer ?
#
loop_
_entity_poly.entity_id
_entity_poly.type
_entity_poly.pdbx_seq_one_letter_code
_entity_poly.pdbx_strand_id
1 'polypeptide(L)'
;MKYNLKSVRAYLLKEDFDGFWQYTSAYHAGNYLDRWCNRTMRSKIEPMKKVAKTIRNHRDLILNWFKAKKAYSSGIIEGLNTKVKLTVRKSYGFKSYKCTEIALYHSLGKLPEPKLTHRFY
;
A
#
# COMPACT_ATOMS: atom_id res chain seq x y z
N MET A 1 -12.84 -0.96 35.26
CA MET A 1 -12.52 -1.14 33.82
C MET A 1 -11.10 -0.60 33.58
N LYS A 2 -10.07 -1.45 33.56
CA LYS A 2 -8.68 -1.00 33.28
C LYS A 2 -8.58 -0.69 31.78
N TYR A 3 -8.82 0.56 31.38
CA TYR A 3 -8.42 1.01 30.05
C TYR A 3 -6.94 0.68 29.86
N ASN A 4 -6.61 -0.14 28.86
CA ASN A 4 -5.23 -0.45 28.55
C ASN A 4 -4.58 0.82 28.00
N LEU A 5 -3.94 1.60 28.87
CA LEU A 5 -3.30 2.88 28.57
C LEU A 5 -2.35 2.79 27.36
N LYS A 6 -1.79 1.61 27.09
CA LYS A 6 -0.96 1.36 25.90
C LYS A 6 -1.79 1.38 24.61
N SER A 7 -2.99 0.79 24.61
CA SER A 7 -3.89 0.79 23.45
C SER A 7 -4.38 2.19 23.13
N VAL A 8 -4.78 2.96 24.15
CA VAL A 8 -5.19 4.37 23.96
C VAL A 8 -4.03 5.20 23.40
N ARG A 9 -2.82 5.03 23.91
CA ARG A 9 -1.62 5.73 23.38
C ARG A 9 -1.28 5.31 21.95
N ALA A 10 -1.41 4.03 21.62
CA ALA A 10 -1.21 3.55 20.24
C ALA A 10 -2.26 4.15 19.29
N TYR A 11 -3.52 4.19 19.71
CA TYR A 11 -4.60 4.81 18.96
C TYR A 11 -4.33 6.30 18.71
N LEU A 12 -3.96 7.07 19.74
CA LEU A 12 -3.62 8.49 19.58
C LEU A 12 -2.43 8.71 18.64
N LEU A 13 -1.42 7.84 18.66
CA LEU A 13 -0.29 7.93 17.72
C LEU A 13 -0.72 7.66 16.27
N LYS A 14 -1.67 6.74 16.07
CA LYS A 14 -2.27 6.48 14.75
C LYS A 14 -3.08 7.68 14.28
N GLU A 15 -3.97 8.21 15.12
CA GLU A 15 -4.83 9.34 14.74
C GLU A 15 -4.01 10.60 14.43
N ASP A 16 -2.96 10.87 15.21
CA ASP A 16 -2.04 11.97 14.92
C ASP A 16 -1.38 11.81 13.54
N PHE A 17 -1.06 10.57 13.13
CA PHE A 17 -0.46 10.28 11.83
C PHE A 17 -1.39 10.62 10.65
N ASP A 18 -2.71 10.62 10.82
CA ASP A 18 -3.63 10.90 9.72
C ASP A 18 -3.46 12.33 9.16
N GLY A 19 -3.00 13.27 9.99
CA GLY A 19 -2.65 14.63 9.55
C GLY A 19 -1.50 14.69 8.53
N PHE A 20 -0.67 13.64 8.43
CA PHE A 20 0.41 13.53 7.47
C PHE A 20 -0.07 13.72 6.02
N TRP A 21 -1.22 13.15 5.68
CA TRP A 21 -1.71 13.15 4.31
C TRP A 21 -2.25 14.50 3.84
N GLN A 22 -2.44 15.45 4.77
CA GLN A 22 -2.93 16.79 4.48
C GLN A 22 -1.83 17.73 3.98
N TYR A 23 -0.56 17.43 4.23
CA TYR A 23 0.56 18.26 3.75
C TYR A 23 0.61 18.31 2.22
N THR A 24 0.97 19.47 1.65
CA THR A 24 1.14 19.66 0.21
C THR A 24 2.61 19.64 -0.22
N SER A 25 3.50 20.14 0.64
CA SER A 25 4.94 20.17 0.40
C SER A 25 5.63 18.90 0.89
N ALA A 26 6.44 18.27 0.03
CA ALA A 26 7.26 17.11 0.38
C ALA A 26 8.25 17.42 1.51
N TYR A 27 8.74 18.65 1.60
CA TYR A 27 9.66 19.05 2.66
C TYR A 27 8.99 19.03 4.04
N HIS A 28 7.82 19.66 4.16
CA HIS A 28 7.06 19.69 5.42
C HIS A 28 6.55 18.29 5.80
N ALA A 29 6.11 17.50 4.83
CA ALA A 29 5.75 16.09 5.03
C ALA A 29 6.93 15.27 5.57
N GLY A 30 8.14 15.47 5.02
CA GLY A 30 9.36 14.80 5.50
C GLY A 30 9.69 15.15 6.95
N ASN A 31 9.65 16.45 7.29
CA ASN A 31 9.88 16.91 8.66
C ASN A 31 8.84 16.34 9.64
N TYR A 32 7.58 16.24 9.21
CA TYR A 32 6.53 15.60 9.99
C TYR A 32 6.84 14.12 10.24
N LEU A 33 7.21 13.36 9.19
CA LEU A 33 7.56 11.93 9.33
C LEU A 33 8.70 11.72 10.32
N ASP A 34 9.76 12.52 10.22
CA ASP A 34 10.92 12.37 11.10
C ASP A 34 10.56 12.62 12.56
N ARG A 35 9.77 13.68 12.83
CA ARG A 35 9.25 13.99 14.17
C ARG A 35 8.33 12.90 14.69
N TRP A 36 7.37 12.45 13.87
CA TRP A 36 6.43 11.40 14.27
C TRP A 36 7.17 10.10 14.58
N CYS A 37 8.08 9.66 13.70
CA CYS A 37 8.88 8.44 13.93
C CYS A 37 9.72 8.55 15.20
N ASN A 38 10.33 9.71 15.48
CA ASN A 38 11.07 9.94 16.71
C ASN A 38 10.19 9.80 17.97
N ARG A 39 8.99 10.40 17.96
CA ARG A 39 8.02 10.27 19.06
C ARG A 39 7.53 8.83 19.21
N THR A 40 7.19 8.17 18.10
CA THR A 40 6.70 6.78 18.07
C THR A 40 7.76 5.80 18.59
N MET A 41 9.03 6.01 18.28
CA MET A 41 10.13 5.20 18.82
C MET A 41 10.26 5.31 20.35
N ARG A 42 9.94 6.48 20.93
CA ARG A 42 9.97 6.73 22.38
C ARG A 42 8.72 6.23 23.12
N SER A 43 7.70 5.73 22.40
CA SER A 43 6.41 5.31 22.98
C SER A 43 6.46 4.08 23.89
N LYS A 44 7.55 3.28 23.82
CA LYS A 44 7.68 1.95 24.46
C LYS A 44 6.59 0.94 24.02
N ILE A 45 5.99 1.12 22.84
CA ILE A 45 5.00 0.22 22.25
C ILE A 45 5.65 -0.50 21.05
N GLU A 46 6.04 -1.77 21.23
CA GLU A 46 6.80 -2.51 20.21
C GLU A 46 6.12 -2.58 18.83
N PRO A 47 4.80 -2.85 18.71
CA PRO A 47 4.13 -2.79 17.41
C PRO A 47 4.28 -1.44 16.70
N MET A 48 4.15 -0.33 17.43
CA MET A 48 4.30 1.01 16.87
C MET A 48 5.74 1.32 16.45
N LYS A 49 6.73 0.82 17.20
CA LYS A 49 8.14 0.94 16.81
C LYS A 49 8.44 0.22 15.50
N LYS A 50 7.85 -0.96 15.28
CA LYS A 50 8.00 -1.69 14.00
C LYS A 50 7.48 -0.86 12.84
N VAL A 51 6.29 -0.26 12.98
CA VAL A 51 5.72 0.65 11.97
C VAL A 51 6.64 1.84 11.70
N ALA A 52 7.15 2.50 12.74
CA ALA A 52 8.06 3.64 12.59
C ALA A 52 9.36 3.25 11.86
N LYS A 53 9.91 2.06 12.11
CA LYS A 53 11.07 1.53 11.37
C LYS A 53 10.74 1.31 9.89
N THR A 54 9.60 0.69 9.58
CA THR A 54 9.16 0.47 8.19
C THR A 54 9.00 1.80 7.45
N ILE A 55 8.38 2.80 8.09
CA ILE A 55 8.21 4.14 7.50
C ILE A 55 9.56 4.80 7.22
N ARG A 56 10.52 4.72 8.16
CA ARG A 56 11.87 5.25 7.95
C ARG A 56 12.58 4.59 6.78
N ASN A 57 12.47 3.27 6.66
CA ASN A 57 13.10 2.52 5.56
C ASN A 57 12.51 2.89 4.19
N HIS A 58 11.24 3.29 4.13
CA HIS A 58 10.55 3.65 2.88
C HIS A 58 10.32 5.16 2.75
N ARG A 59 10.99 5.99 3.55
CA ARG A 59 10.75 7.43 3.66
C ARG A 59 10.76 8.11 2.30
N ASP A 60 11.77 7.84 1.48
CA ASP A 60 11.93 8.50 0.18
C ASP A 60 10.81 8.12 -0.79
N LEU A 61 10.40 6.86 -0.79
CA LEU A 61 9.27 6.37 -1.60
C LEU A 61 7.95 7.02 -1.17
N ILE A 62 7.72 7.14 0.14
CA ILE A 62 6.53 7.80 0.69
C ILE A 62 6.51 9.28 0.27
N LEU A 63 7.65 9.97 0.35
CA LEU A 63 7.74 11.38 -0.03
C LEU A 63 7.60 11.61 -1.53
N ASN A 64 7.86 10.62 -2.38
CA ASN A 64 7.64 10.72 -3.82
C ASN A 64 6.16 10.99 -4.17
N TRP A 65 5.21 10.51 -3.36
CA TRP A 65 3.78 10.83 -3.56
C TRP A 65 3.51 12.34 -3.44
N PHE A 66 4.14 13.02 -2.48
CA PHE A 66 4.04 14.47 -2.31
C PHE A 66 4.80 15.22 -3.41
N LYS A 67 5.99 14.73 -3.82
CA LYS A 67 6.74 15.31 -4.95
C LYS A 67 5.94 15.23 -6.26
N ALA A 68 5.18 14.15 -6.45
CA ALA A 68 4.25 13.98 -7.56
C ALA A 68 2.92 14.73 -7.39
N LYS A 69 2.84 15.67 -6.43
CA LYS A 69 1.65 16.50 -6.16
C LYS A 69 0.37 15.68 -5.93
N LYS A 70 0.50 14.49 -5.32
CA LYS A 70 -0.63 13.58 -5.04
C LYS A 70 -1.40 13.15 -6.29
N ALA A 71 -0.79 13.22 -7.47
CA ALA A 71 -1.44 12.88 -8.74
C ALA A 71 -1.81 11.39 -8.87
N TYR A 72 -1.12 10.52 -8.11
CA TYR A 72 -1.39 9.09 -8.12
C TYR A 72 -2.51 8.72 -7.14
N SER A 73 -3.58 8.14 -7.68
CA SER A 73 -4.67 7.54 -6.90
C SER A 73 -4.36 6.08 -6.57
N SER A 74 -4.49 5.72 -5.29
CA SER A 74 -4.41 4.32 -4.84
C SER A 74 -5.43 3.42 -5.54
N GLY A 75 -6.59 3.97 -5.94
CA GLY A 75 -7.65 3.19 -6.57
C GLY A 75 -7.24 2.53 -7.90
N ILE A 76 -6.37 3.18 -8.68
CA ILE A 76 -5.87 2.59 -9.93
C ILE A 76 -4.97 1.39 -9.62
N ILE A 77 -4.09 1.54 -8.63
CA ILE A 77 -3.17 0.48 -8.19
C ILE A 77 -3.95 -0.68 -7.56
N GLU A 78 -4.96 -0.39 -6.74
CA GLU A 78 -5.86 -1.40 -6.15
C GLU A 78 -6.67 -2.15 -7.20
N GLY A 79 -7.19 -1.45 -8.22
CA GLY A 79 -7.87 -2.05 -9.35
C GLY A 79 -6.95 -2.98 -10.14
N LEU A 80 -5.72 -2.56 -10.39
CA LEU A 80 -4.70 -3.39 -11.05
C LEU A 80 -4.36 -4.63 -10.21
N ASN A 81 -4.10 -4.47 -8.92
CA ASN A 81 -3.83 -5.57 -7.99
C ASN A 81 -5.02 -6.56 -7.93
N THR A 82 -6.25 -6.06 -7.98
CA THR A 82 -7.45 -6.89 -8.00
C THR A 82 -7.53 -7.73 -9.27
N LYS A 83 -7.27 -7.13 -10.44
CA LYS A 83 -7.20 -7.86 -11.72
C LYS A 83 -6.12 -8.95 -11.69
N VAL A 84 -4.91 -8.61 -11.24
CA VAL A 84 -3.80 -9.59 -11.10
C VAL A 84 -4.21 -10.76 -10.22
N LYS A 85 -4.75 -10.50 -9.03
CA LYS A 85 -5.23 -11.54 -8.11
C LYS A 85 -6.32 -12.41 -8.73
N LEU A 86 -7.27 -11.80 -9.44
CA LEU A 86 -8.36 -12.52 -10.10
C LEU A 86 -7.83 -13.45 -11.20
N THR A 87 -6.88 -13.00 -12.02
CA THR A 87 -6.27 -13.79 -13.09
C THR A 87 -5.56 -15.01 -12.53
N VAL A 88 -4.78 -14.84 -11.45
CA VAL A 88 -4.11 -15.96 -10.77
C VAL A 88 -5.12 -16.91 -10.11
N ARG A 89 -6.21 -16.39 -9.54
CA ARG A 89 -7.25 -17.23 -8.90
C ARG A 89 -8.03 -18.06 -9.91
N LYS A 90 -8.36 -17.49 -11.07
CA LYS A 90 -9.10 -18.17 -12.14
C LYS A 90 -8.30 -19.27 -12.82
N SER A 91 -6.96 -19.20 -12.81
CA SER A 91 -6.14 -20.21 -13.47
C SER A 91 -5.96 -21.49 -12.66
N TYR A 92 -6.31 -21.51 -11.37
CA TYR A 92 -6.08 -22.64 -10.45
C TYR A 92 -4.61 -23.11 -10.40
N GLY A 93 -3.67 -22.24 -10.75
CA GLY A 93 -2.25 -22.51 -10.81
C GLY A 93 -1.71 -22.56 -12.23
N PHE A 94 -0.55 -21.94 -12.44
CA PHE A 94 0.15 -22.00 -13.72
C PHE A 94 1.33 -22.98 -13.63
N LYS A 95 1.50 -23.81 -14.65
CA LYS A 95 2.60 -24.78 -14.73
C LYS A 95 3.98 -24.12 -14.88
N SER A 96 4.04 -22.93 -15.48
CA SER A 96 5.30 -22.21 -15.70
C SER A 96 5.12 -20.70 -15.49
N TYR A 97 6.21 -20.02 -15.15
CA TYR A 97 6.23 -18.56 -15.02
C TYR A 97 5.82 -17.86 -16.32
N LYS A 98 6.27 -18.38 -17.47
CA LYS A 98 5.96 -17.84 -18.80
C LYS A 98 4.44 -17.81 -19.07
N CYS A 99 3.71 -18.84 -18.63
CA CYS A 99 2.25 -18.86 -18.74
C CYS A 99 1.60 -17.78 -17.86
N THR A 100 2.11 -17.59 -16.64
CA THR A 100 1.63 -16.52 -15.74
C THR A 100 1.86 -15.15 -16.35
N GLU A 101 3.06 -14.90 -16.89
CA GLU A 101 3.43 -13.63 -17.50
C GLU A 101 2.50 -13.30 -18.70
N ILE A 102 2.30 -14.24 -19.62
CA ILE A 102 1.41 -14.06 -20.77
C ILE A 102 -0.03 -13.78 -20.31
N ALA A 103 -0.54 -14.54 -19.33
CA ALA A 103 -1.88 -14.34 -18.80
C ALA A 103 -2.06 -12.97 -18.13
N LEU A 104 -1.03 -12.48 -17.42
CA LEU A 104 -1.04 -11.15 -16.82
C LEU A 104 -1.03 -10.05 -17.89
N TYR A 105 -0.17 -10.14 -18.90
CA TYR A 105 -0.15 -9.18 -20.00
C TYR A 105 -1.47 -9.14 -20.76
N HIS A 106 -2.05 -10.32 -21.04
CA HIS A 106 -3.33 -10.42 -21.74
C HIS A 106 -4.47 -9.78 -20.92
N SER A 107 -4.57 -10.12 -19.64
CA SER A 107 -5.59 -9.61 -18.73
C SER A 107 -5.46 -8.10 -18.46
N LEU A 108 -4.25 -7.61 -18.27
CA LEU A 108 -3.99 -6.19 -17.98
C LEU A 108 -4.07 -5.32 -19.23
N GLY A 109 -3.59 -5.84 -20.37
CA GLY A 109 -3.60 -5.14 -21.67
C GLY A 109 -4.93 -5.21 -22.40
N LYS A 110 -5.92 -5.95 -21.88
CA LYS A 110 -7.23 -6.17 -22.52
C LYS A 110 -7.08 -6.62 -23.98
N LEU A 111 -6.13 -7.53 -24.22
CA LEU A 111 -5.85 -8.05 -25.54
C LEU A 111 -7.02 -8.90 -26.05
N PRO A 112 -7.24 -8.98 -27.37
CA PRO A 112 -8.31 -9.80 -27.92
C PRO A 112 -8.12 -11.27 -27.53
N GLU A 113 -9.20 -11.91 -27.07
CA GLU A 113 -9.22 -13.34 -26.85
C GLU A 113 -9.49 -14.08 -28.17
N PRO A 114 -8.86 -15.22 -28.42
CA PRO A 114 -9.22 -16.06 -29.56
C PRO A 114 -10.69 -16.49 -29.44
N LYS A 115 -11.37 -16.63 -30.59
CA LYS A 115 -12.76 -17.10 -30.61
C LYS A 115 -12.81 -18.54 -30.09
N LEU A 116 -13.34 -18.73 -28.88
CA LEU A 116 -13.58 -20.05 -28.30
C LEU A 116 -14.93 -20.58 -28.79
N THR A 117 -14.97 -21.87 -29.16
CA THR A 117 -16.18 -22.58 -29.59
C THR A 117 -17.22 -22.69 -28.46
N HIS A 118 -16.76 -22.71 -27.21
CA HIS A 118 -17.61 -22.82 -26.02
C HIS A 118 -17.39 -21.63 -25.09
N ARG A 119 -18.49 -21.05 -24.59
CA ARG A 119 -18.48 -20.02 -23.54
C ARG A 119 -19.08 -20.63 -22.28
N PHE A 120 -18.33 -20.56 -21.18
CA PHE A 120 -18.84 -20.89 -19.86
C PHE A 120 -19.32 -19.58 -19.22
N TYR A 121 -20.63 -19.50 -18.95
CA TYR A 121 -21.30 -18.36 -18.33
C TYR A 121 -21.31 -18.48 -16.81
#